data_AF-A0A847VGX0-F1
#
_entry.id   AF-A0A847VGX0-F1
#
_cell.length_a   1.000
_cell.length_b   1.000
_cell.length_c   1.000
_cell.angle_alpha   90.00
_cell.angle_beta   90.00
_cell.angle_gamma   90.00
#
_symmetry.space_group_name_H-M   'P 1'
#
loop_
_entity.id
_entity.type
_entity.pdbx_description
1 polymer ?
#
loop_
_entity_poly.entity_id
_entity_poly.type
_entity_poly.pdbx_seq_one_letter_code
_entity_poly.pdbx_strand_id
1 'polypeptide(L)'
;MNTTRKILLPVLAALALLCGPARAAEGGVAWDKFPSARANDLAALQYGAKLFANYCLNCHAAAFMRYNRMADIGLTEQQIKDNLIFTGAKVGDTMRIAMDPKEAKDWFGAAPPDLTLIARSRADAAKGSGADYLYTYLRSYYRDDTKPTGWDNLVFPSVAMPNVLWELQGQQRALFAEEKDPHEAGRTVQIFKGFEPITPGKMKPDEYD
;
A
#
# COMPACT_ATOMS: atom_id res chain seq x y z
N MET A 1 54.37 -23.82 -3.41
CA MET A 1 53.16 -22.96 -3.36
C MET A 1 52.45 -23.08 -4.70
N ASN A 2 51.23 -23.65 -4.79
CA ASN A 2 50.20 -23.35 -5.82
C ASN A 2 49.18 -24.47 -6.11
N THR A 3 49.25 -25.65 -5.49
CA THR A 3 48.27 -26.74 -5.73
C THR A 3 47.02 -26.61 -4.86
N THR A 4 47.13 -26.22 -3.60
CA THR A 4 45.99 -26.02 -2.68
C THR A 4 45.05 -24.90 -3.15
N ARG A 5 45.61 -23.79 -3.68
CA ARG A 5 44.84 -22.64 -4.17
C ARG A 5 44.04 -22.93 -5.46
N LYS A 6 44.45 -23.94 -6.24
CA LYS A 6 43.80 -24.34 -7.50
C LYS A 6 42.56 -25.22 -7.30
N ILE A 7 42.44 -25.88 -6.16
CA ILE A 7 41.29 -26.75 -5.82
C ILE A 7 40.28 -25.99 -4.94
N LEU A 8 40.75 -25.05 -4.12
CA LEU A 8 39.88 -24.21 -3.28
C LEU A 8 38.98 -23.27 -4.09
N LEU A 9 39.48 -22.66 -5.18
CA LEU A 9 38.68 -21.75 -6.01
C LEU A 9 37.46 -22.40 -6.70
N PRO A 10 37.58 -23.56 -7.38
CA PRO A 10 36.43 -24.20 -8.03
C PRO A 10 35.45 -24.79 -7.01
N VAL A 11 35.91 -25.22 -5.84
CA VAL A 11 35.02 -25.71 -4.76
C VAL A 11 34.21 -24.57 -4.15
N LEU A 12 34.80 -23.39 -3.94
CA LEU A 12 34.07 -22.19 -3.49
C LEU A 12 33.08 -21.69 -4.56
N ALA A 13 33.43 -21.77 -5.85
CA ALA A 13 32.52 -21.41 -6.94
C ALA A 13 31.35 -22.41 -7.08
N ALA A 14 31.58 -23.71 -6.85
CA ALA A 14 30.53 -24.73 -6.85
C ALA A 14 29.60 -24.62 -5.64
N LEU A 15 30.12 -24.23 -4.46
CA LEU A 15 29.30 -24.01 -3.27
C LEU A 15 28.41 -22.75 -3.40
N ALA A 16 28.87 -21.73 -4.12
CA ALA A 16 28.08 -20.54 -4.42
C ALA A 16 26.90 -20.81 -5.38
N LEU A 17 26.98 -21.85 -6.21
CA LEU A 17 25.90 -22.30 -7.11
C LEU A 17 24.86 -23.18 -6.43
N LEU A 18 25.16 -23.74 -5.25
CA LEU A 18 24.24 -24.53 -4.42
C LEU A 18 23.39 -23.66 -3.48
N CYS A 19 23.84 -22.44 -3.19
CA CYS A 19 23.02 -21.41 -2.55
C CYS A 19 22.22 -20.66 -3.61
N GLY A 20 21.15 -21.28 -4.13
CA GLY A 20 20.08 -20.52 -4.78
C GLY A 20 19.59 -19.41 -3.83
N PRO A 21 18.95 -18.34 -4.35
CA PRO A 21 18.44 -17.28 -3.48
C PRO A 21 17.55 -17.92 -2.41
N ALA A 22 18.01 -17.88 -1.15
CA ALA A 22 17.19 -18.24 -0.03
C ALA A 22 15.99 -17.31 -0.07
N ARG A 23 14.84 -17.81 -0.53
CA ARG A 23 13.58 -17.09 -0.39
C ARG A 23 13.23 -17.23 1.08
N ALA A 24 13.68 -16.26 1.88
CA ALA A 24 13.03 -15.98 3.14
C ALA A 24 11.55 -15.77 2.80
N ALA A 25 10.68 -16.69 3.22
CA ALA A 25 9.26 -16.43 3.28
C ALA A 25 9.08 -15.40 4.41
N GLU A 26 9.39 -14.14 4.12
CA GLU A 26 9.14 -13.05 5.05
C GLU A 26 7.64 -13.00 5.28
N GLY A 27 7.25 -13.46 6.46
CA GLY A 27 5.87 -13.61 6.90
C GLY A 27 5.03 -12.38 6.54
N GLY A 28 3.83 -12.65 6.03
CA GLY A 28 2.88 -11.63 5.62
C GLY A 28 1.87 -12.22 4.66
N VAL A 29 0.71 -11.56 4.56
CA VAL A 29 -0.34 -11.98 3.62
C VAL A 29 0.15 -11.86 2.19
N ALA A 30 -0.29 -12.78 1.33
CA ALA A 30 -0.06 -12.69 -0.10
C ALA A 30 -0.72 -11.41 -0.64
N TRP A 31 -0.04 -10.72 -1.56
CA TRP A 31 -0.60 -9.54 -2.21
C TRP A 31 -1.44 -9.95 -3.42
N ASP A 32 -2.65 -9.43 -3.47
CA ASP A 32 -3.52 -9.51 -4.63
C ASP A 32 -2.89 -8.75 -5.81
N LYS A 33 -3.17 -9.22 -7.01
CA LYS A 33 -2.61 -8.63 -8.23
C LYS A 33 -3.42 -7.43 -8.67
N PHE A 34 -2.76 -6.29 -8.72
CA PHE A 34 -3.35 -5.09 -9.31
C PHE A 34 -3.66 -5.34 -10.80
N PRO A 35 -4.87 -5.00 -11.28
CA PRO A 35 -5.22 -5.08 -12.70
C PRO A 35 -4.37 -4.13 -13.56
N SER A 36 -3.19 -4.57 -13.99
CA SER A 36 -2.16 -3.72 -14.60
C SER A 36 -2.60 -2.94 -15.84
N ALA A 37 -3.61 -3.42 -16.57
CA ALA A 37 -4.24 -2.70 -17.66
C ALA A 37 -4.79 -1.33 -17.23
N ARG A 38 -5.26 -1.20 -15.98
CA ARG A 38 -5.79 0.06 -15.43
C ARG A 38 -4.72 1.14 -15.23
N ALA A 39 -3.43 0.79 -15.23
CA ALA A 39 -2.35 1.78 -15.14
C ALA A 39 -2.22 2.67 -16.39
N ASN A 40 -2.82 2.26 -17.50
CA ASN A 40 -2.80 3.02 -18.77
C ASN A 40 -4.21 3.35 -19.26
N ASP A 41 -5.24 3.08 -18.47
CA ASP A 41 -6.63 3.40 -18.80
C ASP A 41 -6.93 4.83 -18.33
N LEU A 42 -7.27 5.72 -19.27
CA LEU A 42 -7.49 7.13 -18.95
C LEU A 42 -8.65 7.34 -17.98
N ALA A 43 -9.73 6.56 -18.09
CA ALA A 43 -10.87 6.70 -17.19
C ALA A 43 -10.50 6.26 -15.76
N ALA A 44 -9.76 5.16 -15.64
CA ALA A 44 -9.23 4.67 -14.36
C ALA A 44 -8.26 5.68 -13.74
N LEU A 45 -7.37 6.28 -14.53
CA LEU A 45 -6.42 7.29 -14.06
C LEU A 45 -7.12 8.57 -13.60
N GLN A 46 -8.10 9.06 -14.36
CA GLN A 46 -8.92 10.22 -13.98
C GLN A 46 -9.72 9.95 -12.70
N TYR A 47 -10.30 8.76 -12.58
CA TYR A 47 -11.01 8.34 -11.38
C TYR A 47 -10.05 8.23 -10.17
N GLY A 48 -8.85 7.67 -10.38
CA GLY A 48 -7.79 7.63 -9.37
C GLY A 48 -7.36 9.02 -8.92
N ALA A 49 -7.21 9.98 -9.84
CA ALA A 49 -6.91 11.38 -9.51
C ALA A 49 -8.02 12.02 -8.66
N LYS A 50 -9.29 11.77 -9.00
CA LYS A 50 -10.43 12.19 -8.20
C LYS A 50 -10.37 11.59 -6.79
N LEU A 51 -10.19 10.28 -6.65
CA LEU A 51 -10.09 9.63 -5.34
C LEU A 51 -8.93 10.18 -4.51
N PHE A 52 -7.76 10.34 -5.13
CA PHE A 52 -6.59 10.92 -4.47
C PHE A 52 -6.86 12.32 -3.93
N ALA A 53 -7.43 13.21 -4.75
CA ALA A 53 -7.73 14.58 -4.33
C ALA A 53 -8.77 14.64 -3.20
N ASN A 54 -9.76 13.75 -3.20
CA ASN A 54 -10.87 13.78 -2.23
C ASN A 54 -10.55 13.05 -0.91
N TYR A 55 -9.78 11.96 -0.95
CA TYR A 55 -9.56 11.09 0.22
C TYR A 55 -8.12 11.08 0.73
N CYS A 56 -7.14 11.35 -0.13
CA CYS A 56 -5.73 11.17 0.21
C CYS A 56 -5.02 12.50 0.46
N LEU A 57 -5.27 13.50 -0.39
CA LEU A 57 -4.54 14.77 -0.44
C LEU A 57 -4.78 15.69 0.77
N ASN A 58 -5.65 15.31 1.70
CA ASN A 58 -5.81 16.02 2.96
C ASN A 58 -4.73 15.64 3.98
N CYS A 59 -4.17 14.43 3.89
CA CYS A 59 -3.15 13.91 4.81
C CYS A 59 -1.83 13.60 4.11
N HIS A 60 -1.87 13.30 2.82
CA HIS A 60 -0.69 12.88 2.05
C HIS A 60 -0.37 13.88 0.94
N ALA A 61 0.87 14.33 0.90
CA ALA A 61 1.35 15.11 -0.24
C ALA A 61 1.68 14.21 -1.44
N ALA A 62 1.67 14.80 -2.63
CA ALA A 62 2.43 14.31 -3.78
C ALA A 62 3.36 15.44 -4.21
N ALA A 63 4.34 15.73 -3.35
CA ALA A 63 5.11 16.97 -3.35
C ALA A 63 5.96 17.20 -4.61
N PHE A 64 6.20 16.15 -5.41
CA PHE A 64 6.89 16.26 -6.70
C PHE A 64 5.94 16.15 -7.92
N MET A 65 4.63 16.10 -7.70
CA MET A 65 3.60 16.15 -8.73
C MET A 65 2.95 17.54 -8.77
N ARG A 66 2.91 18.15 -9.95
CA ARG A 66 2.15 19.38 -10.21
C ARG A 66 0.74 19.06 -10.68
N TYR A 67 -0.24 19.89 -10.33
CA TYR A 67 -1.62 19.71 -10.76
C TYR A 67 -1.76 19.70 -12.30
N ASN A 68 -0.99 20.54 -13.01
CA ASN A 68 -1.00 20.58 -14.47
C ASN A 68 -0.58 19.26 -15.15
N ARG A 69 0.10 18.34 -14.43
CA ARG A 69 0.43 17.01 -14.95
C ARG A 69 -0.81 16.12 -15.11
N MET A 70 -1.94 16.49 -14.52
CA MET A 70 -3.22 15.83 -14.79
C MET A 70 -3.69 16.02 -16.24
N ALA A 71 -3.10 16.95 -17.00
CA ALA A 71 -3.28 17.01 -18.45
C ALA A 71 -2.75 15.76 -19.18
N ASP A 72 -1.75 15.06 -18.62
CA ASP A 72 -1.22 13.82 -19.19
C ASP A 72 -2.28 12.70 -19.22
N ILE A 73 -3.27 12.78 -18.32
CA ILE A 73 -4.41 11.85 -18.25
C ILE A 73 -5.66 12.43 -18.89
N GLY A 74 -5.51 13.48 -19.72
CA GLY A 74 -6.59 14.04 -20.54
C GLY A 74 -7.50 15.05 -19.85
N LEU A 75 -7.16 15.54 -18.66
CA LEU A 75 -7.94 16.59 -17.99
C LEU A 75 -7.55 17.98 -18.51
N THR A 76 -8.55 18.85 -18.71
CA THR A 76 -8.32 20.26 -19.04
C THR A 76 -7.92 21.05 -17.80
N GLU A 77 -7.26 22.21 -17.99
CA GLU A 77 -6.91 23.11 -16.88
C GLU A 77 -8.13 23.48 -16.02
N GLN A 78 -9.28 23.74 -16.67
CA GLN A 78 -10.52 24.05 -15.98
C GLN A 78 -11.03 22.87 -15.16
N GLN A 79 -11.01 21.64 -15.72
CA GLN A 79 -11.40 20.44 -14.98
C GLN A 79 -10.49 20.18 -13.77
N ILE A 80 -9.18 20.42 -13.91
CA ILE A 80 -8.22 20.28 -12.82
C ILE A 80 -8.56 21.27 -11.70
N LYS A 81 -8.78 22.54 -12.07
CA LYS A 81 -9.09 23.61 -11.12
C LYS A 81 -10.40 23.36 -10.39
N ASP A 82 -11.43 22.91 -11.10
CA ASP A 82 -12.77 22.77 -10.54
C ASP A 82 -12.95 21.49 -9.70
N ASN A 83 -12.20 20.41 -10.02
CA ASN A 83 -12.46 19.09 -9.45
C ASN A 83 -11.34 18.53 -8.58
N LEU A 84 -10.11 19.06 -8.68
CA LEU A 84 -8.95 18.50 -7.97
C LEU A 84 -8.29 19.51 -7.01
N ILE A 85 -8.59 20.80 -7.12
CA ILE A 85 -8.00 21.86 -6.29
C ILE A 85 -9.05 22.45 -5.36
N PHE A 86 -8.94 22.16 -4.07
CA PHE A 86 -9.87 22.66 -3.05
C PHE A 86 -9.26 23.71 -2.10
N THR A 87 -7.94 23.95 -2.18
CA THR A 87 -7.16 24.70 -1.19
C THR A 87 -6.63 26.05 -1.70
N GLY A 88 -7.15 26.56 -2.82
CA GLY A 88 -6.72 27.83 -3.43
C GLY A 88 -5.36 27.76 -4.14
N ALA A 89 -4.76 26.56 -4.26
CA ALA A 89 -3.55 26.34 -5.04
C ALA A 89 -3.75 26.71 -6.53
N LYS A 90 -2.65 26.98 -7.23
CA LYS A 90 -2.67 27.20 -8.68
C LYS A 90 -2.46 25.89 -9.41
N VAL A 91 -2.95 25.80 -10.65
CA VAL A 91 -2.77 24.60 -11.49
C VAL A 91 -1.29 24.29 -11.76
N GLY A 92 -0.43 25.31 -11.74
CA GLY A 92 1.03 25.14 -11.84
C GLY A 92 1.71 24.63 -10.57
N ASP A 93 1.04 24.64 -9.42
CA ASP A 93 1.66 24.30 -8.12
C ASP A 93 1.77 22.79 -7.92
N THR A 94 2.63 22.40 -6.98
CA THR A 94 2.74 21.02 -6.52
C THR A 94 1.64 20.67 -5.52
N MET A 95 1.25 19.39 -5.48
CA MET A 95 0.27 18.86 -4.53
C MET A 95 0.88 18.77 -3.13
N ARG A 96 0.66 19.80 -2.31
CA ARG A 96 1.10 19.90 -0.92
C ARG A 96 -0.10 19.86 0.02
N ILE A 97 0.17 19.49 1.28
CA ILE A 97 -0.79 19.52 2.37
C ILE A 97 -0.42 20.63 3.35
N ALA A 98 -1.39 21.10 4.14
CA ALA A 98 -1.17 22.12 5.15
C ALA A 98 -0.69 21.56 6.50
N MET A 99 -0.80 20.24 6.70
CA MET A 99 -0.50 19.57 7.97
C MET A 99 0.98 19.69 8.33
N ASP A 100 1.27 20.15 9.55
CA ASP A 100 2.62 20.21 10.07
C ASP A 100 3.13 18.80 10.47
N PRO A 101 4.37 18.40 10.13
CA PRO A 101 4.88 17.07 10.46
C PRO A 101 4.93 16.76 11.96
N LYS A 102 5.09 17.76 12.83
CA LYS A 102 5.09 17.57 14.28
C LYS A 102 3.67 17.28 14.77
N GLU A 103 2.69 18.06 14.33
CA GLU A 103 1.27 17.81 14.64
C GLU A 103 0.83 16.44 14.13
N ALA A 104 1.23 16.08 12.91
CA ALA A 104 0.96 14.77 12.33
C ALA A 104 1.51 13.63 13.19
N LYS A 105 2.72 13.78 13.72
CA LYS A 105 3.31 12.80 14.64
C LYS A 105 2.55 12.72 15.97
N ASP A 106 2.08 13.85 16.49
CA ASP A 106 1.33 13.88 17.75
C ASP A 106 -0.07 13.25 17.58
N TRP A 107 -0.73 13.41 16.42
CA TRP A 107 -2.06 12.85 16.14
C TRP A 107 -2.03 11.38 15.68
N PHE A 108 -1.08 11.01 14.82
CA PHE A 108 -1.05 9.70 14.17
C PHE A 108 0.14 8.82 14.61
N GLY A 109 1.03 9.31 15.46
CA GLY A 109 2.27 8.64 15.85
C GLY A 109 3.40 8.75 14.82
N ALA A 110 3.09 9.12 13.58
CA ALA A 110 4.06 9.38 12.52
C ALA A 110 3.49 10.35 11.48
N ALA A 111 4.37 11.08 10.79
CA ALA A 111 3.96 11.89 9.65
C ALA A 111 3.53 10.97 8.49
N PRO A 112 2.36 11.22 7.85
CA PRO A 112 1.96 10.50 6.66
C PRO A 112 3.03 10.59 5.56
N PRO A 113 3.36 9.47 4.88
CA PRO A 113 4.34 9.48 3.81
C PRO A 113 3.87 10.32 2.61
N ASP A 114 4.83 10.92 1.91
CA ASP A 114 4.60 11.47 0.58
C ASP A 114 4.31 10.34 -0.42
N LEU A 115 3.27 10.52 -1.24
CA LEU A 115 2.77 9.50 -2.15
C LEU A 115 3.32 9.59 -3.57
N THR A 116 4.20 10.56 -3.88
CA THR A 116 4.71 10.75 -5.25
C THR A 116 5.33 9.47 -5.83
N LEU A 117 6.07 8.71 -5.01
CA LEU A 117 6.77 7.48 -5.43
C LEU A 117 6.36 6.24 -4.63
N ILE A 118 5.22 6.28 -3.94
CA ILE A 118 4.82 5.20 -3.01
C ILE A 118 4.68 3.84 -3.69
N ALA A 119 4.13 3.79 -4.90
CA ALA A 119 4.01 2.56 -5.68
C ALA A 119 5.38 1.96 -6.06
N ARG A 120 6.45 2.76 -6.12
CA ARG A 120 7.82 2.24 -6.32
C ARG A 120 8.45 1.84 -5.00
N SER A 121 8.30 2.65 -3.95
CA SER A 121 8.94 2.41 -2.66
C SER A 121 8.36 1.22 -1.89
N ARG A 122 7.16 0.75 -2.24
CA ARG A 122 6.50 -0.43 -1.65
C ARG A 122 6.64 -1.70 -2.48
N ALA A 123 7.38 -1.66 -3.60
CA ALA A 123 7.65 -2.88 -4.36
C ALA A 123 8.54 -3.83 -3.54
N ASP A 124 8.25 -5.13 -3.65
CA ASP A 124 8.95 -6.18 -2.93
C ASP A 124 9.25 -7.31 -3.92
N ALA A 125 10.53 -7.64 -4.11
CA ALA A 125 10.95 -8.64 -5.09
C ALA A 125 10.42 -10.05 -4.78
N ALA A 126 10.10 -10.34 -3.51
CA ALA A 126 9.53 -11.61 -3.10
C ALA A 126 8.00 -11.65 -3.23
N LYS A 127 7.30 -10.52 -3.03
CA LYS A 127 5.81 -10.46 -2.97
C LYS A 127 5.15 -9.93 -4.24
N GLY A 128 5.68 -8.87 -4.86
CA GLY A 128 5.07 -8.28 -6.05
C GLY A 128 5.40 -6.81 -6.29
N SER A 129 4.68 -6.22 -7.24
CA SER A 129 4.82 -4.80 -7.54
C SER A 129 4.30 -3.94 -6.38
N GLY A 130 4.74 -2.70 -6.24
CA GLY A 130 4.13 -1.83 -5.24
C GLY A 130 2.69 -1.40 -5.59
N ALA A 131 2.25 -1.58 -6.84
CA ALA A 131 0.82 -1.49 -7.17
C ALA A 131 0.03 -2.65 -6.55
N ASP A 132 0.57 -3.88 -6.55
CA ASP A 132 -0.02 -5.03 -5.84
C ASP A 132 -0.11 -4.74 -4.33
N TYR A 133 0.93 -4.15 -3.75
CA TYR A 133 0.92 -3.71 -2.35
C TYR A 133 -0.23 -2.74 -2.07
N LEU A 134 -0.32 -1.64 -2.82
CA LEU A 134 -1.34 -0.60 -2.60
C LEU A 134 -2.75 -1.14 -2.80
N TYR A 135 -2.94 -1.98 -3.83
CA TYR A 135 -4.19 -2.64 -4.13
C TYR A 135 -4.66 -3.51 -2.95
N THR A 136 -3.76 -4.35 -2.45
CA THR A 136 -4.05 -5.21 -1.30
C THR A 136 -4.24 -4.40 -0.02
N TYR A 137 -3.39 -3.40 0.22
CA TYR A 137 -3.42 -2.55 1.40
C TYR A 137 -4.76 -1.81 1.54
N LEU A 138 -5.24 -1.15 0.48
CA LEU A 138 -6.51 -0.41 0.53
C LEU A 138 -7.75 -1.31 0.67
N ARG A 139 -7.64 -2.60 0.32
CA ARG A 139 -8.73 -3.59 0.43
C ARG A 139 -8.73 -4.37 1.74
N SER A 140 -7.63 -4.36 2.48
CA SER A 140 -7.42 -5.23 3.65
C SER A 140 -7.51 -4.54 5.00
N TYR A 141 -8.19 -3.38 5.05
CA TYR A 141 -8.56 -2.72 6.29
C TYR A 141 -9.69 -3.45 7.02
N TYR A 142 -9.60 -3.55 8.33
CA TYR A 142 -10.63 -4.12 9.18
C TYR A 142 -10.76 -3.37 10.52
N ARG A 143 -11.93 -3.46 11.14
CA ARG A 143 -12.20 -2.88 12.46
C ARG A 143 -11.41 -3.60 13.53
N ASP A 144 -10.71 -2.83 14.35
CA ASP A 144 -10.00 -3.31 15.54
C ASP A 144 -10.02 -2.20 16.61
N ASP A 145 -10.89 -2.37 17.61
CA ASP A 145 -11.08 -1.39 18.68
C ASP A 145 -9.91 -1.36 19.68
N THR A 146 -8.92 -2.25 19.53
CA THR A 146 -7.66 -2.17 20.29
C THR A 146 -6.69 -1.13 19.71
N LYS A 147 -6.93 -0.66 18.48
CA LYS A 147 -6.10 0.36 17.82
C LYS A 147 -6.63 1.77 18.09
N PRO A 148 -5.76 2.79 18.19
CA PRO A 148 -6.19 4.18 18.42
C PRO A 148 -7.20 4.71 17.40
N THR A 149 -7.08 4.28 16.14
CA THR A 149 -7.99 4.70 15.05
C THR A 149 -9.23 3.82 14.93
N GLY A 150 -9.31 2.70 15.68
CA GLY A 150 -10.32 1.67 15.49
C GLY A 150 -10.13 0.82 14.23
N TRP A 151 -8.99 0.92 13.55
CA TRP A 151 -8.68 0.21 12.31
C TRP A 151 -7.31 -0.45 12.37
N ASP A 152 -7.21 -1.65 11.80
CA ASP A 152 -5.94 -2.28 11.47
C ASP A 152 -5.95 -2.79 10.01
N ASN A 153 -4.82 -3.30 9.55
CA ASN A 153 -4.61 -3.72 8.17
C ASN A 153 -3.81 -5.03 8.10
N LEU A 154 -4.20 -5.94 7.20
CA LEU A 154 -3.50 -7.24 7.09
C LEU A 154 -2.10 -7.12 6.47
N VAL A 155 -1.93 -6.19 5.52
CA VAL A 155 -0.66 -5.98 4.82
C VAL A 155 0.32 -5.18 5.69
N PHE A 156 -0.20 -4.30 6.55
CA PHE A 156 0.59 -3.52 7.49
C PHE A 156 -0.02 -3.56 8.89
N PRO A 157 0.29 -4.58 9.70
CA PRO A 157 -0.24 -4.70 11.06
C PRO A 157 0.15 -3.52 11.95
N SER A 158 -0.78 -3.09 12.81
CA SER A 158 -0.69 -1.87 13.62
C SER A 158 -0.49 -0.61 12.80
N VAL A 159 -1.20 -0.52 11.67
CA VAL A 159 -1.19 0.67 10.82
C VAL A 159 -1.70 1.91 11.58
N ALA A 160 -0.99 3.02 11.44
CA ALA A 160 -1.40 4.31 12.02
C ALA A 160 -2.51 4.99 11.20
N MET A 161 -2.53 4.76 9.89
CA MET A 161 -3.51 5.33 8.97
C MET A 161 -4.88 4.67 9.16
N PRO A 162 -5.96 5.43 9.43
CA PRO A 162 -7.32 4.89 9.46
C PRO A 162 -7.77 4.44 8.06
N ASN A 163 -8.84 3.65 7.98
CA ASN A 163 -9.45 3.35 6.68
C ASN A 163 -10.17 4.59 6.15
N VAL A 164 -9.54 5.35 5.26
CA VAL A 164 -10.13 6.57 4.68
C VAL A 164 -11.22 6.30 3.64
N LEU A 165 -11.35 5.06 3.17
CA LEU A 165 -12.34 4.65 2.17
C LEU A 165 -13.46 3.79 2.78
N TRP A 166 -13.59 3.75 4.11
CA TRP A 166 -14.54 2.88 4.81
C TRP A 166 -15.99 3.11 4.39
N GLU A 167 -16.38 4.35 4.06
CA GLU A 167 -17.73 4.64 3.58
C GLU A 167 -17.99 4.03 2.20
N LEU A 168 -16.95 3.89 1.37
CA LEU A 168 -17.05 3.28 0.04
C LEU A 168 -17.06 1.76 0.16
N GLN A 169 -16.11 1.22 0.94
CA GLN A 169 -15.92 -0.21 1.13
C GLN A 169 -17.02 -0.87 1.97
N GLY A 170 -17.50 -0.16 2.99
CA GLY A 170 -18.16 -0.75 4.14
C GLY A 170 -17.17 -1.09 5.25
N GLN A 171 -17.71 -1.55 6.37
CA GLN A 171 -16.90 -2.00 7.51
C GLN A 171 -16.87 -3.51 7.53
N GLN A 172 -15.73 -4.07 7.94
CA GLN A 172 -15.53 -5.52 8.06
C GLN A 172 -14.62 -5.82 9.26
N ARG A 173 -14.70 -7.04 9.79
CA ARG A 173 -13.74 -7.57 10.77
C ARG A 173 -12.94 -8.71 10.14
N ALA A 174 -11.70 -8.88 10.60
CA ALA A 174 -10.86 -10.00 10.20
C ALA A 174 -11.16 -11.22 11.07
N LEU A 175 -11.33 -12.38 10.43
CA LEU A 175 -11.46 -13.67 11.10
C LEU A 175 -10.08 -14.34 11.14
N PHE A 176 -9.65 -14.73 12.34
CA PHE A 176 -8.41 -15.47 12.55
C PHE A 176 -8.70 -16.81 13.22
N ALA A 177 -7.89 -17.82 12.91
CA ALA A 177 -7.89 -19.11 13.59
C ALA A 177 -6.50 -19.40 14.15
N GLU A 178 -6.45 -20.01 15.32
CA GLU A 178 -5.20 -20.51 15.87
C GLU A 178 -4.81 -21.83 15.20
N GLU A 179 -3.62 -21.84 14.62
CA GLU A 179 -3.01 -23.04 14.05
C GLU A 179 -1.65 -23.29 14.68
N LYS A 180 -1.20 -24.54 14.69
CA LYS A 180 0.15 -24.89 15.17
C LYS A 180 1.18 -24.28 14.23
N ASP A 181 2.19 -23.64 14.79
CA ASP A 181 3.31 -23.11 14.03
C ASP A 181 4.05 -24.28 13.35
N PRO A 182 4.15 -24.30 12.00
CA PRO A 182 4.84 -25.37 11.29
C PRO A 182 6.37 -25.35 11.50
N HIS A 183 6.90 -24.28 12.08
CA HIS A 183 8.33 -24.08 12.31
C HIS A 183 8.73 -24.21 13.79
N GLU A 184 7.77 -24.12 14.73
CA GLU A 184 8.05 -24.17 16.17
C GLU A 184 7.04 -25.07 16.91
N ALA A 185 7.48 -26.26 17.31
CA ALA A 185 6.63 -27.22 18.01
C ALA A 185 6.17 -26.65 19.38
N GLY A 186 4.86 -26.50 19.55
CA GLY A 186 4.24 -26.00 20.78
C GLY A 186 3.80 -24.53 20.72
N ARG A 187 4.15 -23.81 19.65
CA ARG A 187 3.65 -22.46 19.39
C ARG A 187 2.41 -22.50 18.50
N THR A 188 1.48 -21.56 18.71
CA THR A 188 0.37 -21.31 17.79
C THR A 188 0.54 -19.97 17.09
N VAL A 189 0.03 -19.87 15.87
CA VAL A 189 0.00 -18.67 15.04
C VAL A 189 -1.45 -18.35 14.66
N GLN A 190 -1.77 -17.07 14.61
CA GLN A 190 -3.06 -16.59 14.12
C GLN A 190 -3.04 -16.58 12.59
N ILE A 191 -3.85 -17.42 11.98
CA ILE A 191 -3.99 -17.53 10.53
C ILE A 191 -5.26 -16.81 10.09
N PHE A 192 -5.12 -15.84 9.19
CA PHE A 192 -6.24 -15.13 8.60
C PHE A 192 -7.12 -16.09 7.78
N LYS A 193 -8.42 -16.07 8.03
CA LYS A 193 -9.43 -16.93 7.38
C LYS A 193 -10.35 -16.20 6.42
N GLY A 194 -10.42 -14.87 6.51
CA GLY A 194 -11.27 -14.07 5.66
C GLY A 194 -11.83 -12.86 6.41
N PHE A 195 -12.58 -12.05 5.67
CA PHE A 195 -13.30 -10.92 6.24
C PHE A 195 -14.77 -11.26 6.44
N GLU A 196 -15.34 -10.74 7.52
CA GLU A 196 -16.77 -10.76 7.76
C GLU A 196 -17.31 -9.31 7.66
N PRO A 197 -18.24 -9.03 6.72
CA PRO A 197 -18.87 -7.72 6.62
C PRO A 197 -19.65 -7.35 7.88
N ILE A 198 -19.51 -6.10 8.32
CA ILE A 198 -20.24 -5.53 9.46
C ILE A 198 -21.35 -4.59 8.95
N THR A 199 -20.99 -3.64 8.09
CA THR A 199 -21.94 -2.72 7.45
C THR A 199 -21.61 -2.56 5.97
N PRO A 200 -22.62 -2.47 5.09
CA PRO A 200 -22.39 -2.24 3.68
C PRO A 200 -21.76 -0.85 3.42
N GLY A 201 -20.95 -0.77 2.37
CA GLY A 201 -20.43 0.49 1.84
C GLY A 201 -21.39 1.15 0.84
N LYS A 202 -20.99 2.33 0.36
CA LYS A 202 -21.66 3.05 -0.75
C LYS A 202 -21.41 2.37 -2.10
N MET A 203 -20.36 1.57 -2.23
CA MET A 203 -20.04 0.80 -3.43
C MET A 203 -20.32 -0.69 -3.20
N LYS A 204 -20.68 -1.39 -4.27
CA LYS A 204 -20.68 -2.85 -4.25
C LYS A 204 -19.23 -3.37 -4.20
N PRO A 205 -18.99 -4.59 -3.70
CA PRO A 205 -17.63 -5.15 -3.62
C PRO A 205 -16.86 -5.13 -4.94
N ASP A 206 -17.53 -5.43 -6.06
CA ASP A 206 -16.96 -5.42 -7.40
C ASP A 206 -16.70 -4.00 -7.97
N GLU A 207 -17.40 -2.99 -7.45
CA GLU A 207 -17.17 -1.59 -7.79
C GLU A 207 -16.03 -0.97 -6.94
N TYR A 208 -15.83 -1.48 -5.73
CA TYR A 208 -14.73 -1.08 -4.84
C TYR A 208 -13.39 -1.70 -5.29
N ASP A 209 -13.42 -2.92 -5.80
CA ASP A 209 -12.26 -3.70 -6.27
C ASP A 209 -11.70 -3.28 -7.65
#